data_AF-A0A944UI20-F1
#
_entry.id   AF-A0A944UI20-F1
#
_cell.length_a   1.000
_cell.length_b   1.000
_cell.length_c   1.000
_cell.angle_alpha   90.00
_cell.angle_beta   90.00
_cell.angle_gamma   90.00
#
_symmetry.space_group_name_H-M   'P 1'
#
loop_
_entity.id
_entity.type
_entity.pdbx_description
1 polymer ?
#
loop_
_entity_poly.entity_id
_entity_poly.type
_entity_poly.pdbx_seq_one_letter_code
_entity_poly.pdbx_strand_id
1 'polypeptide(L)'
;MIRLQEYAEGDIVLKDGELGKGFCILESGALEVVREGKILSDIDQPGSIFGELSEILGLKRDAVIKAKTASKVRHVEESIEDIVSKNPKVSVKLIRTLGRRLYRMNQLATKEMSANESHSPATTESTVKILVVDDKPNIVKQLTDIFAKNDWVVQSTPDETGALKICESSSFSAILISMALKEDTAVDLRRKLKTNHNVLNTPVIGMIVQGDESAQKKALNSGFADCITKPFNPNKTDAIMFKVMNLDSSARYFKFIEDFLFFKLPPELSPFVINDIKENMDNRIRNTINEGILKLIIDVSELEEVGEEAIEVVGEFAEKIDDMKLPMRGAIIATGEEAEMWNNLDGCEEWGICEDIESAKEHLDKDPEDEDED
;
A
#
# COMPACT_ATOMS: atom_id res chain seq x y z
N MET A 1 -18.75 -11.05 30.49
CA MET A 1 -20.05 -11.46 29.91
C MET A 1 -20.12 -10.95 28.49
N ILE A 2 -20.50 -11.78 27.51
CA ILE A 2 -20.65 -11.36 26.11
C ILE A 2 -22.15 -11.19 25.83
N ARG A 3 -22.57 -9.99 25.39
CA ARG A 3 -23.97 -9.72 25.02
C ARG A 3 -24.06 -9.00 23.69
N LEU A 4 -25.04 -9.37 22.87
CA LEU A 4 -25.40 -8.65 21.66
C LEU A 4 -26.50 -7.65 22.01
N GLN A 5 -26.37 -6.41 21.56
CA GLN A 5 -27.35 -5.36 21.78
C GLN A 5 -27.61 -4.61 20.46
N GLU A 6 -28.86 -4.26 20.22
CA GLU A 6 -29.29 -3.48 19.07
C GLU A 6 -29.50 -2.02 19.48
N TYR A 7 -29.16 -1.11 18.58
CA TYR A 7 -29.20 0.33 18.77
C TYR A 7 -29.92 0.96 17.58
N ALA A 8 -30.86 1.87 17.85
CA ALA A 8 -31.47 2.71 16.83
C ALA A 8 -30.51 3.85 16.44
N GLU A 9 -30.75 4.46 15.29
CA GLU A 9 -30.01 5.67 14.89
C GLU A 9 -30.13 6.76 15.96
N GLY A 10 -29.00 7.36 16.31
CA GLY A 10 -28.86 8.37 17.36
C GLY A 10 -28.62 7.81 18.76
N ASP A 11 -28.80 6.51 19.00
CA ASP A 11 -28.59 5.92 20.32
C ASP A 11 -27.11 5.99 20.74
N ILE A 12 -26.87 6.22 22.03
CA ILE A 12 -25.52 6.20 22.60
C ILE A 12 -25.12 4.76 22.91
N VAL A 13 -24.06 4.28 22.24
CA VAL A 13 -23.48 2.96 22.45
C VAL A 13 -22.48 2.98 23.61
N LEU A 14 -21.61 3.99 23.68
CA LEU A 14 -20.67 4.21 24.78
C LEU A 14 -20.64 5.69 25.17
N LYS A 15 -20.72 5.97 26.47
CA LYS A 15 -20.61 7.34 27.02
C LYS A 15 -19.16 7.70 27.32
N ASP A 16 -18.86 8.99 27.21
CA ASP A 16 -17.62 9.58 27.69
C ASP A 16 -17.61 9.67 29.23
N GLY A 17 -16.44 9.88 29.82
CA GLY A 17 -16.27 10.04 31.27
C GLY A 17 -16.36 8.74 32.09
N GLU A 18 -16.72 7.62 31.48
CA GLU A 18 -16.79 6.31 32.11
C GLU A 18 -15.48 5.52 31.93
N LEU A 19 -15.11 4.73 32.94
CA LEU A 19 -14.07 3.71 32.80
C LEU A 19 -14.63 2.51 32.04
N GLY A 20 -13.87 2.05 31.04
CA GLY A 20 -14.19 0.87 30.25
C GLY A 20 -14.16 -0.40 31.08
N LYS A 21 -15.00 -1.35 30.67
CA LYS A 21 -15.04 -2.73 31.17
C LYS A 21 -15.11 -3.63 29.94
N GLY A 22 -13.95 -3.97 29.39
CA GLY A 22 -13.87 -4.64 28.09
C GLY A 22 -13.93 -3.72 26.88
N PHE A 23 -14.38 -4.30 25.76
CA PHE A 23 -14.50 -3.65 24.46
C PHE A 23 -15.79 -4.06 23.76
N CYS A 24 -16.07 -3.41 22.63
CA CYS A 24 -17.22 -3.67 21.79
C CYS A 24 -16.78 -4.11 20.39
N ILE A 25 -17.62 -4.90 19.72
CA ILE A 25 -17.45 -5.30 18.32
C ILE A 25 -18.69 -4.89 17.55
N LEU A 26 -18.51 -4.18 16.44
CA LEU A 26 -19.61 -3.86 15.52
C LEU A 26 -19.98 -5.12 14.73
N GLU A 27 -21.23 -5.58 14.78
CA GLU A 27 -21.70 -6.72 13.98
C GLU A 27 -22.36 -6.25 12.67
N SER A 28 -23.11 -5.14 12.72
CA SER A 28 -23.73 -4.51 11.56
C SER A 28 -24.13 -3.07 11.87
N GLY A 29 -24.29 -2.24 10.83
CA GLY A 29 -24.62 -0.82 10.95
C GLY A 29 -23.38 0.08 10.93
N ALA A 30 -23.56 1.34 11.29
CA ALA A 30 -22.49 2.33 11.36
C ALA A 30 -22.60 3.15 12.65
N LEU A 31 -21.45 3.46 13.23
CA LEU A 31 -21.31 4.27 14.44
C LEU A 31 -20.48 5.52 14.15
N GLU A 32 -20.64 6.56 14.96
CA GLU A 32 -19.83 7.77 14.93
C GLU A 32 -19.15 8.00 16.29
N VAL A 33 -17.91 8.51 16.23
CA VAL A 33 -17.10 8.90 17.40
C VAL A 33 -17.24 10.40 17.58
N VAL A 34 -17.79 10.83 18.70
CA VAL A 34 -18.08 12.25 18.98
C VAL A 34 -17.30 12.72 20.21
N ARG A 35 -16.50 13.77 20.07
CA ARG A 35 -15.77 14.42 21.18
C ARG A 35 -16.07 15.90 21.18
N GLU A 36 -16.49 16.43 22.33
CA GLU A 36 -16.81 17.85 22.51
C GLU A 36 -17.81 18.38 21.45
N GLY A 37 -18.77 17.54 21.05
CA GLY A 37 -19.78 17.87 20.04
C GLY A 37 -19.30 17.81 18.59
N LYS A 38 -18.04 17.46 18.32
CA LYS A 38 -17.49 17.25 16.97
C LYS A 38 -17.41 15.76 16.64
N ILE A 39 -17.81 15.40 15.42
CA ILE A 39 -17.62 14.05 14.88
C ILE A 39 -16.15 13.90 14.46
N LEU A 40 -15.44 12.95 15.06
CA LEU A 40 -14.03 12.67 14.80
C LEU A 40 -13.84 11.62 13.70
N SER A 41 -14.70 10.60 13.66
CA SER A 41 -14.57 9.47 12.74
C SER A 41 -15.81 8.58 12.76
N ASP A 42 -16.02 7.84 11.68
CA ASP A 42 -17.02 6.77 11.60
C ASP A 42 -16.41 5.38 11.89
N ILE A 43 -17.26 4.45 12.35
CA ILE A 43 -16.97 3.02 12.50
C ILE A 43 -18.08 2.27 11.77
N ASP A 44 -17.81 1.82 10.54
CA ASP A 44 -18.79 1.27 9.61
C ASP A 44 -18.47 -0.16 9.14
N GLN A 45 -17.30 -0.69 9.50
CA GLN A 45 -16.89 -2.05 9.13
C GLN A 45 -17.31 -3.08 10.18
N PRO A 46 -18.11 -4.10 9.80
CA PRO A 46 -18.37 -5.26 10.64
C PRO A 46 -17.09 -5.94 11.14
N GLY A 47 -17.11 -6.37 12.40
CA GLY A 47 -15.97 -6.92 13.10
C GLY A 47 -15.00 -5.87 13.68
N SER A 48 -15.22 -4.57 13.47
CA SER A 48 -14.41 -3.50 14.07
C SER A 48 -14.48 -3.53 15.59
N ILE A 49 -13.32 -3.47 16.24
CA ILE A 49 -13.21 -3.37 17.70
C ILE A 49 -13.13 -1.90 18.11
N PHE A 50 -13.89 -1.51 19.13
CA PHE A 50 -13.89 -0.15 19.66
C PHE A 50 -14.17 -0.11 21.16
N GLY A 51 -13.86 1.02 21.79
CA GLY A 51 -14.04 1.22 23.23
C GLY A 51 -13.00 0.55 24.12
N GLU A 52 -11.98 -0.09 23.52
CA GLU A 52 -10.91 -0.85 24.19
C GLU A 52 -9.90 0.04 24.93
N LEU A 53 -9.65 1.25 24.40
CA LEU A 53 -8.56 2.13 24.88
C LEU A 53 -8.72 2.51 26.35
N SER A 54 -9.96 2.69 26.80
CA SER A 54 -10.25 3.07 28.19
C SER A 54 -9.78 2.02 29.18
N GLU A 55 -9.97 0.73 28.86
CA GLU A 55 -9.49 -0.36 29.71
C GLU A 55 -8.00 -0.61 29.54
N ILE A 56 -7.48 -0.58 28.30
CA ILE A 56 -6.05 -0.79 28.01
C ILE A 56 -5.17 0.25 28.71
N LEU A 57 -5.58 1.53 28.67
CA LEU A 57 -4.80 2.65 29.22
C LEU A 57 -5.17 2.98 30.67
N GLY A 58 -6.24 2.38 31.21
CA GLY A 58 -6.77 2.72 32.54
C GLY A 58 -7.29 4.16 32.64
N LEU A 59 -7.72 4.75 31.51
CA LEU A 59 -8.23 6.11 31.42
C LEU A 59 -9.75 6.11 31.20
N LYS A 60 -10.44 7.14 31.67
CA LYS A 60 -11.86 7.34 31.32
C LYS A 60 -11.99 7.59 29.80
N ARG A 61 -13.09 7.14 29.22
CA ARG A 61 -13.42 7.41 27.80
C ARG A 61 -13.44 8.93 27.57
N ASP A 62 -12.80 9.36 26.48
CA ASP A 62 -12.66 10.75 26.08
C ASP A 62 -13.57 11.13 24.91
N ALA A 63 -14.35 10.17 24.40
CA ALA A 63 -15.33 10.36 23.33
C ALA A 63 -16.58 9.50 23.58
N VAL A 64 -17.70 9.99 23.07
CA VAL A 64 -18.99 9.30 23.00
C VAL A 64 -19.04 8.52 21.69
N ILE A 65 -19.55 7.29 21.73
CA ILE A 65 -19.87 6.50 20.52
C ILE A 65 -21.38 6.48 20.34
N LYS A 66 -21.87 6.90 19.18
CA LYS A 66 -23.29 6.88 18.84
C LYS A 66 -23.55 6.01 17.62
N ALA A 67 -24.74 5.46 17.53
CA ALA A 67 -25.21 4.78 16.33
C ALA A 67 -25.56 5.81 15.27
N LYS A 68 -24.85 5.79 14.14
CA LYS A 68 -25.12 6.61 12.95
C LYS A 68 -26.23 6.02 12.09
N THR A 69 -26.38 4.69 12.13
CA THR A 69 -27.51 3.95 11.57
C THR A 69 -27.96 2.88 12.56
N ALA A 70 -29.09 2.22 12.31
CA ALA A 70 -29.50 1.06 13.10
C ALA A 70 -28.37 0.01 13.15
N SER A 71 -27.89 -0.29 14.34
CA SER A 71 -26.63 -1.01 14.55
C SER A 71 -26.76 -2.14 15.54
N LYS A 72 -26.02 -3.23 15.30
CA LYS A 72 -25.88 -4.35 16.23
C LYS A 72 -24.46 -4.38 16.76
N VAL A 73 -24.32 -4.36 18.07
CA VAL A 73 -23.02 -4.29 18.76
C VAL A 73 -22.91 -5.41 19.77
N ARG A 74 -21.82 -6.16 19.70
CA ARG A 74 -21.46 -7.15 20.70
C ARG A 74 -20.59 -6.49 21.78
N HIS A 75 -21.11 -6.41 22.99
CA HIS A 75 -20.37 -5.98 24.17
C HIS A 75 -19.65 -7.16 24.79
N VAL A 76 -18.35 -7.02 25.00
CA VAL A 76 -17.49 -8.02 25.65
C VAL A 76 -17.07 -7.44 26.98
N GLU A 77 -17.86 -7.68 28.03
CA GLU A 77 -17.64 -7.13 29.37
C GLU A 77 -16.81 -8.10 30.23
N GLU A 78 -15.56 -8.26 29.84
CA GLU A 78 -14.55 -9.07 30.54
C GLU A 78 -13.21 -8.35 30.36
N SER A 79 -12.28 -8.54 31.31
CA SER A 79 -11.00 -7.85 31.24
C SER A 79 -10.26 -8.27 29.96
N ILE A 80 -9.60 -7.32 29.30
CA ILE A 80 -8.78 -7.63 28.13
C ILE A 80 -7.70 -8.67 28.47
N GLU A 81 -7.13 -8.64 29.68
CA GLU A 81 -6.14 -9.62 30.13
C GLU A 81 -6.71 -11.05 30.13
N ASP A 82 -7.91 -11.24 30.68
CA ASP A 82 -8.58 -12.55 30.71
C ASP A 82 -8.94 -13.03 29.30
N ILE A 83 -9.45 -12.14 28.45
CA ILE A 83 -9.83 -12.45 27.07
C ILE A 83 -8.60 -12.84 26.24
N VAL A 84 -7.51 -12.10 26.38
CA VAL A 84 -6.23 -12.38 25.70
C VAL A 84 -5.69 -13.73 26.13
N SER A 85 -5.77 -14.04 27.43
CA SER A 85 -5.34 -15.34 27.97
C SER A 85 -6.18 -16.50 27.45
N LYS A 86 -7.50 -16.31 27.31
CA LYS A 86 -8.42 -17.34 26.80
C LYS A 86 -8.40 -17.48 25.28
N ASN A 87 -8.18 -16.38 24.56
CA ASN A 87 -8.20 -16.35 23.09
C ASN A 87 -7.13 -15.39 22.52
N PRO A 88 -5.88 -15.86 22.36
CA PRO A 88 -4.76 -15.05 21.87
C PRO A 88 -4.97 -14.43 20.47
N LYS A 89 -5.90 -14.96 19.66
CA LYS A 89 -6.24 -14.36 18.36
C LYS A 89 -6.89 -12.99 18.50
N VAL A 90 -7.57 -12.72 19.62
CA VAL A 90 -8.14 -11.40 19.93
C VAL A 90 -7.03 -10.37 20.11
N SER A 91 -5.92 -10.75 20.76
CA SER A 91 -4.74 -9.90 20.97
C SER A 91 -4.17 -9.43 19.63
N VAL A 92 -4.02 -10.34 18.66
CA VAL A 92 -3.52 -10.00 17.32
C VAL A 92 -4.45 -9.01 16.62
N LYS A 93 -5.78 -9.18 16.76
CA LYS A 93 -6.76 -8.27 16.15
C LYS A 93 -6.74 -6.88 16.81
N LEU A 94 -6.63 -6.82 18.15
CA LEU A 94 -6.49 -5.57 18.90
C LEU A 94 -5.22 -4.81 18.52
N ILE A 95 -4.06 -5.48 18.52
CA ILE A 95 -2.76 -4.90 18.13
C ILE A 95 -2.84 -4.33 16.71
N ARG A 96 -3.38 -5.09 15.75
CA ARG A 96 -3.50 -4.62 14.36
C ARG A 96 -4.44 -3.42 14.24
N THR A 97 -5.55 -3.42 14.97
CA THR A 97 -6.54 -2.32 14.96
C THR A 97 -5.93 -1.05 15.53
N LEU A 98 -5.30 -1.13 16.69
CA LEU A 98 -4.61 0.00 17.34
C LEU A 98 -3.44 0.51 16.52
N GLY A 99 -2.62 -0.39 15.95
CA GLY A 99 -1.51 -0.02 15.07
C GLY A 99 -1.97 0.74 13.82
N ARG A 100 -3.06 0.30 13.17
CA ARG A 100 -3.65 1.01 12.03
C ARG A 100 -4.18 2.38 12.42
N ARG A 101 -4.84 2.50 13.57
CA ARG A 101 -5.35 3.79 14.10
C ARG A 101 -4.21 4.75 14.41
N LEU A 102 -3.17 4.28 15.10
CA LEU A 102 -1.99 5.08 15.42
C LEU A 102 -1.28 5.56 14.15
N TYR A 103 -1.13 4.69 13.15
CA TYR A 103 -0.55 5.06 11.87
C TYR A 103 -1.35 6.16 11.16
N ARG A 104 -2.68 6.03 11.10
CA ARG A 104 -3.58 7.06 10.53
C ARG A 104 -3.49 8.38 11.30
N MET A 105 -3.51 8.33 12.63
CA MET A 105 -3.42 9.53 13.48
C MET A 105 -2.08 10.24 13.29
N ASN A 106 -0.98 9.49 13.22
CA ASN A 106 0.34 10.06 12.95
C ASN A 106 0.41 10.71 11.57
N GLN A 107 -0.21 10.13 10.53
CA GLN A 107 -0.29 10.74 9.20
C GLN A 107 -1.10 12.04 9.18
N LEU A 108 -2.15 12.16 10.01
CA LEU A 108 -2.94 13.38 10.12
C LEU A 108 -2.19 14.46 10.91
N ALA A 109 -1.51 14.09 12.00
CA ALA A 109 -0.70 15.02 12.79
C ALA A 109 0.49 15.60 12.02
N THR A 110 1.12 14.81 11.13
CA THR A 110 2.16 15.33 10.22
C THR A 110 1.59 16.23 9.12
N LYS A 111 0.29 16.13 8.77
CA LYS A 111 -0.36 17.08 7.85
C LYS A 111 -0.75 18.41 8.53
N GLU A 112 -1.10 18.42 9.81
CA GLU A 112 -1.49 19.66 10.52
C GLU A 112 -0.31 20.57 10.87
N MET A 113 0.89 20.03 11.09
CA MET A 113 2.11 20.86 11.24
C MET A 113 2.50 21.59 9.93
N SER A 114 2.02 21.12 8.78
CA SER A 114 2.25 21.72 7.46
C SER A 114 1.26 22.83 7.11
N ALA A 115 0.17 22.98 7.86
CA ALA A 115 -0.98 23.81 7.48
C ALA A 115 -0.85 25.31 7.87
N ASN A 116 0.24 25.72 8.52
CA ASN A 116 0.43 27.11 8.99
C ASN A 116 1.42 27.95 8.17
N GLU A 117 1.90 27.47 7.02
CA GLU A 117 2.64 28.31 6.07
C GLU A 117 1.89 28.39 4.74
N SER A 118 1.20 29.51 4.56
CA SER A 118 0.57 29.90 3.31
C SER A 118 1.63 30.30 2.27
N HIS A 119 1.96 29.41 1.33
CA HIS A 119 2.02 29.65 -0.14
C HIS A 119 2.72 28.49 -0.87
N SER A 120 2.11 28.13 -2.01
CA SER A 120 2.58 27.26 -3.11
C SER A 120 2.40 25.74 -2.94
N PRO A 121 1.88 25.04 -3.99
CA PRO A 121 1.81 23.59 -4.03
C PRO A 121 3.21 23.05 -4.30
N ALA A 122 4.06 23.05 -3.28
CA ALA A 122 5.25 22.25 -3.28
C ALA A 122 4.88 20.91 -2.65
N THR A 123 4.85 19.87 -3.48
CA THR A 123 5.02 18.47 -3.10
C THR A 123 6.19 18.41 -2.12
N THR A 124 5.94 18.38 -0.81
CA THR A 124 6.98 18.00 0.15
C THR A 124 7.14 16.49 0.02
N GLU A 125 7.85 16.08 -1.03
CA GLU A 125 8.39 14.73 -1.16
C GLU A 125 9.30 14.49 0.04
N SER A 126 8.85 13.66 0.98
CA SER A 126 9.77 13.06 1.94
C SER A 126 10.72 12.19 1.13
N THR A 127 11.94 12.67 0.89
CA THR A 127 12.94 11.95 0.08
C THR A 127 13.20 10.58 0.71
N VAL A 128 12.87 9.51 -0.03
CA VAL A 128 13.07 8.13 0.42
C VAL A 128 14.58 7.89 0.55
N LYS A 129 15.03 7.47 1.74
CA LYS A 129 16.45 7.19 2.01
C LYS A 129 16.65 5.71 2.27
N ILE A 130 17.57 5.10 1.54
CA ILE A 130 17.89 3.68 1.62
C ILE A 130 19.32 3.51 2.13
N LEU A 131 19.53 2.70 3.15
CA LEU A 131 20.86 2.31 3.61
C LEU A 131 21.27 0.99 2.95
N VAL A 132 22.44 0.96 2.30
CA VAL A 132 23.02 -0.24 1.71
C VAL A 132 24.28 -0.65 2.48
N VAL A 133 24.31 -1.88 2.97
CA VAL A 133 25.44 -2.47 3.71
C VAL A 133 26.09 -3.56 2.85
N ASP A 134 27.14 -3.21 2.13
CA ASP A 134 27.90 -4.12 1.25
C ASP A 134 29.34 -3.62 1.08
N ASP A 135 30.31 -4.53 1.14
CA ASP A 135 31.74 -4.23 1.02
C ASP A 135 32.18 -3.97 -0.43
N LYS A 136 31.34 -4.29 -1.42
CA LYS A 136 31.64 -4.14 -2.84
C LYS A 136 31.04 -2.83 -3.38
N PRO A 137 31.87 -1.84 -3.77
CA PRO A 137 31.37 -0.55 -4.26
C PRO A 137 30.55 -0.67 -5.56
N ASN A 138 30.78 -1.69 -6.38
CA ASN A 138 29.97 -1.93 -7.59
C ASN A 138 28.52 -2.29 -7.26
N ILE A 139 28.27 -2.99 -6.16
CA ILE A 139 26.91 -3.32 -5.69
C ILE A 139 26.18 -2.05 -5.26
N VAL A 140 26.86 -1.19 -4.50
CA VAL A 140 26.34 0.11 -4.07
C VAL A 140 25.99 0.98 -5.29
N LYS A 141 26.90 1.05 -6.28
CA LYS A 141 26.66 1.80 -7.52
C LYS A 141 25.43 1.28 -8.26
N GLN A 142 25.34 -0.02 -8.48
CA GLN A 142 24.21 -0.63 -9.19
C GLN A 142 22.86 -0.31 -8.51
N LEU A 143 22.79 -0.40 -7.18
CA LEU A 143 21.57 -0.04 -6.43
C LEU A 143 21.28 1.47 -6.47
N THR A 144 22.32 2.30 -6.46
CA THR A 144 22.17 3.76 -6.62
C THR A 144 21.53 4.09 -7.97
N ASP A 145 21.98 3.44 -9.04
CA ASP A 145 21.44 3.64 -10.39
C ASP A 145 19.99 3.14 -10.52
N ILE A 146 19.64 2.01 -9.88
CA ILE A 146 18.27 1.48 -9.84
C ILE A 146 17.34 2.46 -9.11
N PHE A 147 17.72 2.87 -7.89
CA PHE A 147 16.88 3.68 -7.01
C PHE A 147 16.78 5.15 -7.42
N ALA A 148 17.75 5.67 -8.20
CA ALA A 148 17.69 7.01 -8.78
C ALA A 148 16.46 7.23 -9.67
N LYS A 149 15.91 6.16 -10.30
CA LYS A 149 14.70 6.25 -11.14
C LYS A 149 13.45 6.69 -10.37
N ASN A 150 13.42 6.47 -9.06
CA ASN A 150 12.30 6.81 -8.18
C ASN A 150 12.65 8.01 -7.27
N ASP A 151 13.72 8.76 -7.58
CA ASP A 151 14.25 9.85 -6.75
C ASP A 151 14.63 9.42 -5.31
N TRP A 152 14.97 8.14 -5.14
CA TRP A 152 15.39 7.58 -3.86
C TRP A 152 16.90 7.77 -3.65
N VAL A 153 17.28 8.18 -2.44
CA VAL A 153 18.66 8.48 -2.08
C VAL A 153 19.31 7.27 -1.40
N VAL A 154 20.43 6.81 -1.94
CA VAL A 154 21.24 5.74 -1.36
C VAL A 154 22.33 6.32 -0.47
N GLN A 155 22.34 5.89 0.79
CA GLN A 155 23.50 5.99 1.68
C GLN A 155 24.09 4.59 1.85
N SER A 156 25.42 4.48 1.95
CA SER A 156 26.08 3.17 2.03
C SER A 156 27.18 3.11 3.07
N THR A 157 27.51 1.88 3.45
CA THR A 157 28.58 1.54 4.38
C THR A 157 29.10 0.14 4.07
N PRO A 158 30.41 -0.12 4.20
CA PRO A 158 30.98 -1.43 3.87
C PRO A 158 30.73 -2.50 4.94
N ASP A 159 30.40 -2.10 6.17
CA ASP A 159 30.37 -2.99 7.32
C ASP A 159 29.30 -2.64 8.36
N GLU A 160 29.16 -3.56 9.32
CA GLU A 160 28.25 -3.47 10.46
C GLU A 160 28.52 -2.24 11.34
N THR A 161 29.79 -1.89 11.56
CA THR A 161 30.15 -0.81 12.49
C THR A 161 29.70 0.54 11.91
N GLY A 162 29.95 0.77 10.63
CA GLY A 162 29.46 1.95 9.93
C GLY A 162 27.93 1.98 9.84
N ALA A 163 27.29 0.83 9.63
CA ALA A 163 25.82 0.75 9.59
C ALA A 163 25.17 1.15 10.92
N LEU A 164 25.69 0.65 12.04
CA LEU A 164 25.18 1.01 13.37
C LEU A 164 25.39 2.50 13.65
N LYS A 165 26.58 3.02 13.38
CA LYS A 165 26.91 4.44 13.58
C LYS A 165 26.01 5.37 12.76
N ILE A 166 25.77 5.04 11.49
CA ILE A 166 24.89 5.84 10.62
C ILE A 166 23.44 5.82 11.17
N CYS A 167 22.97 4.66 11.63
CA CYS A 167 21.63 4.52 12.20
C CYS A 167 21.46 5.20 13.57
N GLU A 168 22.53 5.63 14.26
CA GLU A 168 22.41 6.40 15.51
C GLU A 168 21.93 7.84 15.27
N SER A 169 22.23 8.41 14.10
CA SER A 169 21.90 9.80 13.77
C SER A 169 20.95 9.98 12.59
N SER A 170 20.60 8.89 11.89
CA SER A 170 19.80 8.91 10.67
C SER A 170 18.70 7.86 10.70
N SER A 171 17.55 8.19 10.10
CA SER A 171 16.47 7.25 9.78
C SER A 171 16.51 6.85 8.31
N PHE A 172 15.99 5.67 8.02
CA PHE A 172 15.89 5.14 6.65
C PHE A 172 14.51 4.55 6.40
N SER A 173 14.05 4.64 5.16
CA SER A 173 12.83 4.01 4.68
C SER A 173 13.01 2.49 4.52
N ALA A 174 14.23 2.06 4.19
CA ALA A 174 14.62 0.64 4.12
C ALA A 174 16.13 0.47 4.30
N ILE A 175 16.54 -0.74 4.74
CA ILE A 175 17.95 -1.12 4.88
C ILE A 175 18.20 -2.41 4.11
N LEU A 176 19.17 -2.42 3.20
CA LEU A 176 19.61 -3.59 2.46
C LEU A 176 20.94 -4.08 3.04
N ILE A 177 21.01 -5.36 3.43
CA ILE A 177 22.22 -5.96 3.99
C ILE A 177 22.68 -7.12 3.11
N SER A 178 23.94 -7.10 2.72
CA SER A 178 24.55 -8.19 1.98
C SER A 178 24.66 -9.46 2.83
N MET A 179 24.04 -10.55 2.37
CA MET A 179 24.15 -11.85 3.02
C MET A 179 25.51 -12.52 2.77
N ALA A 180 26.32 -11.96 1.86
CA ALA A 180 27.68 -12.42 1.57
C ALA A 180 28.74 -11.81 2.50
N LEU A 181 28.35 -10.95 3.44
CA LEU A 181 29.26 -10.49 4.51
C LEU A 181 29.74 -11.69 5.32
N LYS A 182 30.93 -11.57 5.90
CA LYS A 182 31.58 -12.68 6.61
C LYS A 182 30.71 -13.22 7.76
N GLU A 183 30.69 -14.55 7.89
CA GLU A 183 30.06 -15.27 9.02
C GLU A 183 28.57 -14.92 9.24
N ASP A 184 28.19 -14.59 10.48
CA ASP A 184 26.82 -14.25 10.89
C ASP A 184 26.56 -12.73 10.95
N THR A 185 27.51 -11.92 10.45
CA THR A 185 27.48 -10.45 10.54
C THR A 185 26.16 -9.84 10.07
N ALA A 186 25.59 -10.33 8.96
CA ALA A 186 24.33 -9.81 8.43
C ALA A 186 23.14 -10.03 9.39
N VAL A 187 23.08 -11.21 10.02
CA VAL A 187 22.02 -11.57 10.97
C VAL A 187 22.19 -10.80 12.28
N ASP A 188 23.43 -10.68 12.75
CA ASP A 188 23.77 -9.91 13.94
C ASP A 188 23.47 -8.42 13.79
N LEU A 189 23.84 -7.84 12.65
CA LEU A 189 23.51 -6.46 12.32
C LEU A 189 22.00 -6.26 12.31
N ARG A 190 21.24 -7.12 11.62
CA ARG A 190 19.77 -7.04 11.60
C ARG A 190 19.18 -7.09 13.02
N ARG A 191 19.70 -7.96 13.89
CA ARG A 191 19.28 -8.04 15.30
C ARG A 191 19.58 -6.75 16.07
N LYS A 192 20.78 -6.17 15.91
CA LYS A 192 21.17 -4.92 16.57
C LYS A 192 20.40 -3.70 16.04
N LEU A 193 20.05 -3.66 14.75
CA LEU A 193 19.21 -2.61 14.20
C LEU A 193 17.81 -2.59 14.83
N LYS A 194 17.27 -3.76 15.22
CA LYS A 194 15.99 -3.84 15.95
C LYS A 194 16.04 -3.28 17.37
N THR A 195 17.22 -3.01 17.92
CA THR A 195 17.37 -2.33 19.21
C THR A 195 17.63 -0.82 19.07
N ASN A 196 17.82 -0.31 17.85
CA ASN A 196 18.09 1.11 17.60
C ASN A 196 16.78 1.88 17.32
N HIS A 197 16.47 2.90 18.12
CA HIS A 197 15.19 3.59 18.06
C HIS A 197 14.89 4.30 16.73
N ASN A 198 15.92 4.67 15.94
CA ASN A 198 15.73 5.36 14.67
C ASN A 198 15.31 4.42 13.54
N VAL A 199 15.58 3.12 13.68
CA VAL A 199 15.42 2.12 12.60
C VAL A 199 14.78 0.81 13.05
N LEU A 200 14.29 0.72 14.30
CA LEU A 200 13.69 -0.51 14.84
C LEU A 200 12.49 -1.01 14.00
N ASN A 201 11.75 -0.08 13.40
CA ASN A 201 10.60 -0.36 12.52
C ASN A 201 10.97 -0.39 11.04
N THR A 202 12.18 0.01 10.67
CA THR A 202 12.62 0.02 9.27
C THR A 202 12.71 -1.43 8.75
N PRO A 203 12.13 -1.71 7.57
CA PRO A 203 12.26 -3.01 6.92
C PRO A 203 13.71 -3.28 6.55
N VAL A 204 14.17 -4.51 6.82
CA VAL A 204 15.53 -4.95 6.51
C VAL A 204 15.46 -6.04 5.45
N ILE A 205 16.08 -5.82 4.30
CA ILE A 205 16.05 -6.69 3.12
C ILE A 205 17.42 -7.34 2.95
N GLY A 206 17.42 -8.66 2.70
CA GLY A 206 18.65 -9.42 2.48
C GLY A 206 19.06 -9.36 1.02
N MET A 207 20.33 -9.11 0.71
CA MET A 207 20.86 -9.24 -0.64
C MET A 207 21.61 -10.55 -0.78
N ILE A 208 21.04 -11.51 -1.49
CA ILE A 208 21.54 -12.89 -1.63
C ILE A 208 22.23 -13.10 -2.98
N VAL A 209 23.19 -14.03 -3.04
CA VAL A 209 23.79 -14.46 -4.32
C VAL A 209 22.82 -15.43 -5.00
N GLN A 210 22.65 -15.33 -6.31
CA GLN A 210 21.83 -16.26 -7.08
C GLN A 210 22.26 -17.71 -6.84
N GLY A 211 21.28 -18.56 -6.51
CA GLY A 211 21.51 -19.98 -6.19
C GLY A 211 21.85 -20.27 -4.72
N ASP A 212 22.01 -19.26 -3.87
CA ASP A 212 22.29 -19.45 -2.44
C ASP A 212 21.00 -19.60 -1.62
N GLU A 213 20.36 -20.76 -1.74
CA GLU A 213 19.15 -21.10 -0.97
C GLU A 213 19.38 -21.10 0.55
N SER A 214 20.61 -21.38 0.98
CA SER A 214 20.99 -21.40 2.40
C SER A 214 20.92 -19.99 2.98
N ALA A 215 21.51 -19.00 2.29
CA ALA A 215 21.43 -17.60 2.66
C ALA A 215 19.98 -17.09 2.67
N GLN A 216 19.16 -17.49 1.68
CA GLN A 216 17.74 -17.12 1.63
C GLN A 216 16.96 -17.65 2.84
N LYS A 217 17.09 -18.94 3.16
CA LYS A 217 16.45 -19.55 4.34
C LYS A 217 16.93 -18.88 5.62
N LYS A 218 18.22 -18.59 5.73
CA LYS A 218 18.81 -17.91 6.90
C LYS A 218 18.23 -16.50 7.07
N ALA A 219 18.11 -15.72 6.00
CA ALA A 219 17.52 -14.39 6.04
C ALA A 219 16.06 -14.43 6.53
N LEU A 220 15.23 -15.29 5.93
CA LEU A 220 13.83 -15.45 6.31
C LEU A 220 13.67 -15.86 7.78
N ASN A 221 14.40 -16.89 8.22
CA ASN A 221 14.36 -17.38 9.60
C ASN A 221 14.87 -16.35 10.62
N SER A 222 15.73 -15.43 10.17
CA SER A 222 16.29 -14.35 11.00
C SER A 222 15.42 -13.09 11.02
N GLY A 223 14.27 -13.10 10.31
CA GLY A 223 13.28 -12.03 10.30
C GLY A 223 13.58 -10.88 9.34
N PHE A 224 14.39 -11.10 8.31
CA PHE A 224 14.44 -10.15 7.19
C PHE A 224 13.04 -10.02 6.57
N ALA A 225 12.69 -8.82 6.11
CA ALA A 225 11.37 -8.52 5.55
C ALA A 225 11.16 -9.22 4.20
N ASP A 226 12.19 -9.23 3.36
CA ASP A 226 12.25 -9.95 2.10
C ASP A 226 13.72 -10.09 1.65
N CYS A 227 13.97 -10.68 0.48
CA CYS A 227 15.31 -10.78 -0.13
C CYS A 227 15.33 -10.37 -1.60
N ILE A 228 16.40 -9.70 -2.02
CA ILE A 228 16.72 -9.44 -3.44
C ILE A 228 17.93 -10.26 -3.85
N THR A 229 17.95 -10.74 -5.10
CA THR A 229 18.99 -11.62 -5.62
C THR A 229 20.01 -10.83 -6.46
N LYS A 230 21.30 -11.13 -6.30
CA LYS A 230 22.42 -10.63 -7.11
C LYS A 230 22.71 -11.63 -8.25
N PRO A 231 22.87 -11.18 -9.51
CA PRO A 231 22.79 -9.79 -9.98
C PRO A 231 21.35 -9.25 -9.92
N PHE A 232 21.21 -7.95 -9.63
CA PHE A 232 19.89 -7.34 -9.43
C PHE A 232 19.14 -7.16 -10.76
N ASN A 233 17.92 -7.68 -10.81
CA ASN A 233 16.93 -7.26 -11.80
C ASN A 233 16.25 -5.97 -11.28
N PRO A 234 16.33 -4.83 -12.01
CA PRO A 234 15.76 -3.56 -11.54
C PRO A 234 14.27 -3.64 -11.21
N ASN A 235 13.47 -4.25 -12.09
CA ASN A 235 12.01 -4.35 -11.93
C ASN A 235 11.63 -5.14 -10.68
N LYS A 236 12.27 -6.29 -10.44
CA LYS A 236 12.06 -7.10 -9.23
C LYS A 236 12.54 -6.41 -7.96
N THR A 237 13.66 -5.70 -8.04
CA THR A 237 14.22 -4.96 -6.89
C THR A 237 13.26 -3.85 -6.46
N ASP A 238 12.81 -3.03 -7.40
CA ASP A 238 11.85 -1.96 -7.13
C ASP A 238 10.55 -2.52 -6.57
N ALA A 239 10.00 -3.56 -7.19
CA ALA A 239 8.82 -4.29 -6.73
C ALA A 239 8.88 -4.66 -5.24
N ILE A 240 9.98 -5.33 -4.84
CA ILE A 240 10.18 -5.73 -3.44
C ILE A 240 10.26 -4.49 -2.55
N MET A 241 10.95 -3.45 -2.99
CA MET A 241 11.11 -2.21 -2.22
C MET A 241 9.78 -1.49 -1.98
N PHE A 242 8.93 -1.35 -3.00
CA PHE A 242 7.58 -0.77 -2.85
C PHE A 242 6.74 -1.58 -1.86
N LYS A 243 6.74 -2.92 -1.99
CA LYS A 243 6.02 -3.82 -1.09
C LYS A 243 6.49 -3.71 0.36
N VAL A 244 7.80 -3.81 0.63
CA VAL A 244 8.32 -3.82 2.01
C VAL A 244 8.26 -2.46 2.68
N MET A 245 8.36 -1.37 1.90
CA MET A 245 8.15 -0.01 2.41
C MET A 245 6.68 0.39 2.46
N ASN A 246 5.77 -0.48 1.98
CA ASN A 246 4.34 -0.20 1.87
C ASN A 246 4.06 1.13 1.16
N LEU A 247 4.83 1.37 0.09
CA LEU A 247 4.61 2.48 -0.83
C LEU A 247 3.50 2.10 -1.81
N ASP A 248 2.85 3.12 -2.35
CA ASP A 248 1.87 2.92 -3.41
C ASP A 248 2.58 2.45 -4.69
N SER A 249 2.62 1.14 -4.91
CA SER A 249 3.17 0.53 -6.12
C SER A 249 2.32 0.83 -7.35
N SER A 250 1.04 1.18 -7.16
CA SER A 250 0.13 1.48 -8.26
C SER A 250 0.62 2.65 -9.09
N ALA A 251 1.29 3.64 -8.49
CA ALA A 251 1.85 4.79 -9.21
C ALA A 251 2.88 4.43 -10.31
N ARG A 252 3.45 3.23 -10.25
CA ARG A 252 4.38 2.70 -11.27
C ARG A 252 3.67 2.39 -12.58
N TYR A 253 2.44 1.93 -12.47
CA TYR A 253 1.64 1.46 -13.61
C TYR A 253 0.52 2.45 -13.92
N PHE A 254 -0.07 3.07 -12.91
CA PHE A 254 -1.23 3.93 -12.98
C PHE A 254 -0.88 5.38 -12.68
N LYS A 255 -1.20 6.28 -13.61
CA LYS A 255 -1.03 7.73 -13.44
C LYS A 255 -2.34 8.44 -13.77
N PHE A 256 -2.56 9.58 -13.13
CA PHE A 256 -3.56 10.53 -13.61
C PHE A 256 -2.85 11.52 -14.51
N ILE A 257 -3.30 11.62 -15.75
CA ILE A 257 -2.81 12.58 -16.71
C ILE A 257 -4.05 13.32 -17.21
N GLU A 258 -4.11 14.63 -16.97
CA GLU A 258 -5.26 15.46 -17.32
C GLU A 258 -6.58 14.87 -16.79
N ASP A 259 -7.45 14.39 -17.67
CA ASP A 259 -8.78 13.86 -17.38
C ASP A 259 -8.92 12.35 -17.68
N PHE A 260 -7.80 11.61 -17.73
CA PHE A 260 -7.80 10.16 -17.91
C PHE A 260 -6.90 9.42 -16.92
N LEU A 261 -7.28 8.17 -16.64
CA LEU A 261 -6.42 7.19 -16.00
C LEU A 261 -5.49 6.60 -17.06
N PHE A 262 -4.19 6.74 -16.85
CA PHE A 262 -3.17 6.15 -17.70
C PHE A 262 -2.60 4.90 -17.04
N PHE A 263 -2.82 3.73 -17.63
CA PHE A 263 -2.31 2.45 -17.18
C PHE A 263 -1.22 1.94 -18.13
N LYS A 264 0.04 2.03 -17.73
CA LYS A 264 1.19 1.57 -18.51
C LYS A 264 1.69 0.21 -18.04
N LEU A 265 1.74 -0.74 -18.96
CA LEU A 265 2.33 -2.05 -18.71
C LEU A 265 3.86 -1.95 -18.81
N PRO A 266 4.60 -2.57 -17.87
CA PRO A 266 6.05 -2.66 -17.96
C PRO A 266 6.47 -3.66 -19.04
N PRO A 267 7.71 -3.55 -19.59
CA PRO A 267 8.20 -4.43 -20.66
C PRO A 267 8.28 -5.91 -20.27
N GLU A 268 8.45 -6.21 -18.97
CA GLU A 268 8.51 -7.56 -18.44
C GLU A 268 7.44 -7.78 -17.35
N LEU A 269 6.52 -8.72 -17.58
CA LEU A 269 5.48 -9.11 -16.63
C LEU A 269 5.88 -10.37 -15.85
N SER A 270 6.65 -10.20 -14.78
CA SER A 270 6.87 -11.32 -13.84
C SER A 270 5.62 -11.62 -13.01
N PRO A 271 5.44 -12.85 -12.46
CA PRO A 271 4.29 -13.19 -11.62
C PRO A 271 4.08 -12.24 -10.43
N PHE A 272 5.17 -11.66 -9.91
CA PHE A 272 5.09 -10.63 -8.87
C PHE A 272 4.41 -9.36 -9.38
N VAL A 273 4.84 -8.87 -10.55
CA VAL A 273 4.35 -7.61 -11.14
C VAL A 273 2.88 -7.76 -11.49
N ILE A 274 2.50 -8.89 -12.08
CA ILE A 274 1.10 -9.23 -12.38
C ILE A 274 0.26 -9.17 -11.11
N ASN A 275 0.67 -9.86 -10.05
CA ASN A 275 -0.08 -9.86 -8.79
C ASN A 275 -0.16 -8.46 -8.14
N ASP A 276 0.93 -7.68 -8.21
CA ASP A 276 0.99 -6.30 -7.70
C ASP A 276 0.05 -5.36 -8.47
N ILE A 277 -0.04 -5.48 -9.80
CA ILE A 277 -1.03 -4.73 -10.59
C ILE A 277 -2.44 -5.14 -10.15
N LYS A 278 -2.75 -6.44 -10.16
CA LYS A 278 -4.08 -7.00 -9.83
C LYS A 278 -4.58 -6.59 -8.45
N GLU A 279 -3.73 -6.62 -7.42
CA GLU A 279 -4.08 -6.19 -6.07
C GLU A 279 -4.46 -4.71 -5.97
N ASN A 280 -4.02 -3.88 -6.93
CA ASN A 280 -4.26 -2.44 -6.95
C ASN A 280 -5.37 -1.99 -7.93
N MET A 281 -5.77 -2.82 -8.89
CA MET A 281 -6.75 -2.46 -9.95
C MET A 281 -8.06 -1.91 -9.37
N ASP A 282 -8.69 -2.66 -8.45
CA ASP A 282 -10.02 -2.31 -7.90
C ASP A 282 -10.02 -0.94 -7.22
N ASN A 283 -8.98 -0.67 -6.43
CA ASN A 283 -8.84 0.60 -5.73
C ASN A 283 -8.57 1.73 -6.72
N ARG A 284 -7.77 1.48 -7.75
CA ARG A 284 -7.43 2.48 -8.75
C ARG A 284 -8.62 2.87 -9.60
N ILE A 285 -9.36 1.90 -10.14
CA ILE A 285 -10.58 2.12 -10.92
C ILE A 285 -11.60 2.91 -10.08
N ARG A 286 -11.86 2.47 -8.84
CA ARG A 286 -12.81 3.14 -7.94
C ARG A 286 -12.42 4.58 -7.62
N ASN A 287 -11.14 4.83 -7.32
CA ASN A 287 -10.67 6.18 -7.00
C ASN A 287 -10.77 7.11 -8.21
N THR A 288 -10.42 6.62 -9.39
CA THR A 288 -10.53 7.34 -10.67
C THR A 288 -11.96 7.85 -10.89
N ILE A 289 -12.95 6.98 -10.66
CA ILE A 289 -14.37 7.35 -10.81
C ILE A 289 -14.83 8.33 -9.74
N ASN A 290 -14.40 8.15 -8.50
CA ASN A 290 -14.71 9.10 -7.43
C ASN A 290 -14.16 10.51 -7.74
N GLU A 291 -13.12 10.61 -8.56
CA GLU A 291 -12.55 11.87 -9.06
C GLU A 291 -13.28 12.40 -10.32
N GLY A 292 -14.26 11.67 -10.85
CA GLY A 292 -15.04 12.05 -12.03
C GLY A 292 -14.37 11.72 -13.36
N ILE A 293 -13.27 10.96 -13.35
CA ILE A 293 -12.54 10.55 -14.55
C ILE A 293 -13.22 9.31 -15.14
N LEU A 294 -13.62 9.41 -16.41
CA LEU A 294 -14.28 8.33 -17.17
C LEU A 294 -13.49 7.89 -18.40
N LYS A 295 -12.28 8.39 -18.59
CA LYS A 295 -11.40 8.06 -19.71
C LYS A 295 -10.24 7.19 -19.22
N LEU A 296 -9.92 6.15 -19.97
CA LEU A 296 -8.81 5.23 -19.70
C LEU A 296 -7.92 5.11 -20.93
N ILE A 297 -6.61 5.16 -20.70
CA ILE A 297 -5.61 4.80 -21.70
C ILE A 297 -4.76 3.67 -21.14
N ILE A 298 -4.67 2.55 -21.87
CA ILE A 298 -3.74 1.46 -21.56
C ILE A 298 -2.56 1.52 -22.52
N ASP A 299 -1.33 1.67 -22.02
CA ASP A 299 -0.11 1.67 -22.81
C ASP A 299 0.58 0.30 -22.72
N VAL A 300 0.59 -0.43 -23.83
CA VAL A 300 1.24 -1.73 -24.00
C VAL A 300 2.43 -1.67 -24.97
N SER A 301 2.80 -0.47 -25.43
CA SER A 301 3.81 -0.27 -26.48
C SER A 301 5.24 -0.69 -26.08
N GLU A 302 5.51 -0.79 -24.78
CA GLU A 302 6.83 -1.22 -24.28
C GLU A 302 6.97 -2.74 -24.14
N LEU A 303 5.93 -3.52 -24.39
CA LEU A 303 6.03 -4.99 -24.34
C LEU A 303 6.95 -5.51 -25.44
N GLU A 304 7.89 -6.39 -25.08
CA GLU A 304 8.79 -7.03 -26.07
C GLU A 304 8.05 -8.05 -26.95
N GLU A 305 7.06 -8.74 -26.37
CA GLU A 305 6.18 -9.72 -27.03
C GLU A 305 4.82 -9.71 -26.33
N VAL A 306 3.72 -9.89 -27.08
CA VAL A 306 2.38 -10.02 -26.49
C VAL A 306 2.19 -11.44 -25.96
N GLY A 307 2.60 -11.66 -24.72
CA GLY A 307 2.43 -12.93 -24.00
C GLY A 307 1.04 -13.12 -23.38
N GLU A 308 0.74 -14.36 -22.98
CA GLU A 308 -0.48 -14.71 -22.23
C GLU A 308 -0.65 -13.86 -20.96
N GLU A 309 0.47 -13.51 -20.31
CA GLU A 309 0.47 -12.68 -19.10
C GLU A 309 -0.04 -11.25 -19.33
N ALA A 310 0.27 -10.66 -20.48
CA ALA A 310 -0.15 -9.30 -20.80
C ALA A 310 -1.64 -9.28 -21.16
N ILE A 311 -2.07 -10.28 -21.95
CA ILE A 311 -3.48 -10.52 -22.27
C ILE A 311 -4.30 -10.70 -20.99
N GLU A 312 -3.81 -11.52 -20.05
CA GLU A 312 -4.48 -11.76 -18.77
C GLU A 312 -4.63 -10.47 -17.94
N VAL A 313 -3.57 -9.66 -17.84
CA VAL A 313 -3.60 -8.41 -17.06
C VAL A 313 -4.55 -7.38 -17.67
N VAL A 314 -4.49 -7.17 -18.99
CA VAL A 314 -5.36 -6.20 -19.66
C VAL A 314 -6.81 -6.69 -19.66
N GLY A 315 -7.04 -7.95 -19.97
CA GLY A 315 -8.38 -8.56 -19.97
C GLY A 315 -9.04 -8.49 -18.59
N GLU A 316 -8.34 -8.86 -17.51
CA GLU A 316 -8.90 -8.75 -16.15
C GLU A 316 -9.18 -7.29 -15.77
N PHE A 317 -8.34 -6.34 -16.23
CA PHE A 317 -8.58 -4.92 -15.99
C PHE A 317 -9.86 -4.43 -16.69
N ALA A 318 -10.06 -4.82 -17.95
CA ALA A 318 -11.24 -4.49 -18.74
C ALA A 318 -12.51 -5.15 -18.19
N GLU A 319 -12.47 -6.45 -17.88
CA GLU A 319 -13.56 -7.21 -17.27
C GLU A 319 -14.00 -6.54 -15.95
N LYS A 320 -13.06 -6.11 -15.10
CA LYS A 320 -13.39 -5.39 -13.86
C LYS A 320 -14.13 -4.08 -14.10
N ILE A 321 -13.82 -3.38 -15.19
CA ILE A 321 -14.51 -2.13 -15.55
C ILE A 321 -15.95 -2.43 -15.98
N ASP A 322 -16.12 -3.45 -16.82
CA ASP A 322 -17.44 -3.88 -17.32
C ASP A 322 -18.33 -4.47 -16.22
N ASP A 323 -17.77 -5.31 -15.34
CA ASP A 323 -18.45 -5.88 -14.17
C ASP A 323 -19.01 -4.81 -13.23
N MET A 324 -18.27 -3.71 -13.10
CA MET A 324 -18.68 -2.55 -12.31
C MET A 324 -19.72 -1.67 -13.03
N LYS A 325 -20.07 -2.00 -14.29
CA LYS A 325 -21.00 -1.29 -15.19
C LYS A 325 -20.67 0.17 -15.33
N LEU A 326 -19.38 0.45 -15.52
CA LEU A 326 -18.84 1.80 -15.54
C LEU A 326 -18.92 2.36 -16.96
N PRO A 327 -19.33 3.62 -17.13
CA PRO A 327 -19.38 4.27 -18.45
C PRO A 327 -17.98 4.76 -18.86
N MET A 328 -16.95 3.94 -18.66
CA MET A 328 -15.57 4.30 -18.98
C MET A 328 -15.30 4.06 -20.45
N ARG A 329 -14.72 5.06 -21.12
CA ARG A 329 -14.20 4.92 -22.49
C ARG A 329 -12.72 4.62 -22.45
N GLY A 330 -12.29 3.65 -23.25
CA GLY A 330 -10.91 3.17 -23.27
C GLY A 330 -10.22 3.40 -24.62
N ALA A 331 -8.92 3.59 -24.58
CA ALA A 331 -8.03 3.48 -25.72
C ALA A 331 -6.79 2.66 -25.34
N ILE A 332 -6.23 1.92 -26.28
CA ILE A 332 -5.02 1.13 -26.08
C ILE A 332 -3.94 1.65 -27.01
N ILE A 333 -2.80 2.03 -26.44
CA ILE A 333 -1.60 2.37 -27.19
C ILE A 333 -0.84 1.08 -27.47
N ALA A 334 -0.88 0.62 -28.72
CA ALA A 334 -0.23 -0.59 -29.17
C ALA A 334 0.39 -0.36 -30.55
N THR A 335 1.56 -0.95 -30.79
CA THR A 335 2.29 -0.81 -32.06
C THR A 335 2.58 -2.19 -32.67
N GLY A 336 2.58 -2.27 -34.00
CA GLY A 336 2.91 -3.50 -34.73
C GLY A 336 1.67 -4.23 -35.29
N GLU A 337 1.90 -5.34 -35.99
CA GLU A 337 0.85 -6.10 -36.68
C GLU A 337 -0.18 -6.74 -35.74
N GLU A 338 0.18 -6.90 -34.47
CA GLU A 338 -0.65 -7.51 -33.44
C GLU A 338 -1.51 -6.48 -32.68
N ALA A 339 -1.44 -5.18 -32.99
CA ALA A 339 -2.12 -4.14 -32.22
C ALA A 339 -3.66 -4.31 -32.19
N GLU A 340 -4.28 -4.76 -33.28
CA GLU A 340 -5.73 -5.01 -33.33
C GLU A 340 -6.17 -6.20 -32.47
N MET A 341 -5.25 -7.04 -31.99
CA MET A 341 -5.61 -8.21 -31.19
C MET A 341 -6.26 -7.83 -29.85
N TRP A 342 -5.94 -6.65 -29.33
CA TRP A 342 -6.40 -6.19 -28.01
C TRP A 342 -7.92 -5.93 -27.97
N ASN A 343 -8.56 -5.64 -29.11
CA ASN A 343 -10.03 -5.53 -29.21
C ASN A 343 -10.73 -6.89 -29.14
N ASN A 344 -10.00 -8.02 -29.25
CA ASN A 344 -10.61 -9.34 -29.06
C ASN A 344 -10.75 -9.72 -27.58
N LEU A 345 -10.28 -8.88 -26.65
CA LEU A 345 -10.45 -9.08 -25.22
C LEU A 345 -11.82 -8.57 -24.78
N ASP A 346 -12.45 -9.33 -23.90
CA ASP A 346 -13.76 -9.01 -23.31
C ASP A 346 -13.69 -7.66 -22.59
N GLY A 347 -14.55 -6.71 -22.96
CA GLY A 347 -14.58 -5.34 -22.43
C GLY A 347 -13.66 -4.33 -23.14
N CYS A 348 -12.91 -4.75 -24.16
CA CYS A 348 -12.05 -3.89 -24.98
C CYS A 348 -12.57 -3.69 -26.42
N GLU A 349 -13.72 -4.27 -26.78
CA GLU A 349 -14.17 -4.35 -28.17
C GLU A 349 -14.33 -2.98 -28.81
N GLU A 350 -14.87 -2.02 -28.05
CA GLU A 350 -15.14 -0.64 -28.49
C GLU A 350 -13.97 0.32 -28.22
N TRP A 351 -12.84 -0.16 -27.73
CA TRP A 351 -11.70 0.72 -27.39
C TRP A 351 -10.86 1.04 -28.62
N GLY A 352 -10.47 2.30 -28.79
CA GLY A 352 -9.60 2.72 -29.89
C GLY A 352 -8.18 2.18 -29.76
N ILE A 353 -7.62 1.64 -30.85
CA ILE A 353 -6.19 1.32 -30.94
C ILE A 353 -5.43 2.51 -31.50
N CYS A 354 -4.40 2.95 -30.79
CA CYS A 354 -3.67 4.19 -31.06
C CYS A 354 -2.16 3.93 -31.08
N GLU A 355 -1.42 4.73 -31.85
CA GLU A 355 0.04 4.59 -31.97
C GLU A 355 0.79 5.28 -30.82
N ASP A 356 0.17 6.29 -30.20
CA ASP A 356 0.77 7.08 -29.12
C ASP A 356 -0.30 7.72 -28.21
N ILE A 357 0.19 8.46 -27.20
CA ILE A 357 -0.67 9.13 -26.23
C ILE A 357 -1.46 10.30 -26.82
N GLU A 358 -0.96 10.96 -27.88
CA GLU A 358 -1.65 12.09 -28.50
C GLU A 358 -2.87 11.59 -29.28
N SER A 359 -2.67 10.57 -30.12
CA SER A 359 -3.76 9.90 -30.86
C SER A 359 -4.79 9.25 -29.94
N ALA A 360 -4.38 8.65 -28.81
CA ALA A 360 -5.30 8.11 -27.82
C ALA A 360 -6.18 9.18 -27.16
N LYS A 361 -5.61 10.35 -26.83
CA LYS A 361 -6.38 11.49 -26.32
C LYS A 361 -7.37 11.99 -27.37
N GLU A 362 -6.94 12.17 -28.61
CA GLU A 362 -7.80 12.62 -29.70
C GLU A 362 -8.99 11.66 -29.92
N HIS A 363 -8.76 10.35 -29.85
CA HIS A 363 -9.84 9.36 -29.93
C HIS A 363 -10.85 9.51 -28.77
N LEU A 364 -10.37 9.65 -27.54
CA LEU A 364 -11.22 9.77 -26.35
C LEU A 364 -11.96 11.12 -26.22
N ASP A 365 -11.51 12.13 -26.95
CA ASP A 365 -12.16 13.46 -27.00
C ASP A 365 -13.28 13.55 -28.05
N LYS A 366 -13.37 12.60 -29.00
CA LYS A 366 -14.49 12.53 -29.95
C LYS A 366 -15.78 12.15 -29.23
N ASP A 367 -16.90 12.77 -29.57
CA ASP A 367 -18.21 12.46 -28.98
C ASP A 367 -18.66 11.07 -29.47
N PRO A 368 -19.20 10.18 -28.61
CA PRO A 368 -19.67 8.86 -29.03
C PRO A 368 -20.82 8.90 -30.06
N GLU A 369 -21.47 10.04 -30.26
CA GLU A 369 -22.51 10.21 -31.29
C GLU A 369 -21.94 10.36 -32.72
N ASP A 370 -20.63 10.60 -32.88
CA ASP A 370 -19.99 10.78 -34.19
C ASP A 370 -19.52 9.46 -34.84
N GLU A 371 -19.61 8.31 -34.16
CA GLU A 371 -19.18 7.00 -34.68
C GLU A 371 -20.29 6.22 -35.43
N ASP A 372 -21.55 6.67 -35.36
CA ASP A 372 -22.70 6.02 -36.02
C ASP A 372 -22.99 6.50 -37.46
N GLU A 373 -22.18 7.40 -38.04
CA GLU A 373 -22.44 8.01 -39.36
C GLU A 373 -21.59 7.51 -40.56
N ASP A 374 -20.69 6.54 -40.43
CA ASP A 374 -19.86 6.05 -41.56
C ASP A 374 -20.17 4.62 -42.06
#